data_AF-A0A1Q5D820-F1
#
_entry.id   AF-A0A1Q5D820-F1
#
_cell.length_a   1.000
_cell.length_b   1.000
_cell.length_c   1.000
_cell.angle_alpha   90.00
_cell.angle_beta   90.00
_cell.angle_gamma   90.00
#
_symmetry.space_group_name_H-M   'P 1'
#
loop_
_entity.id
_entity.type
_entity.pdbx_description
1 polymer ?
#
loop_
_entity_poly.entity_id
_entity_poly.type
_entity_poly.pdbx_seq_one_letter_code
_entity_poly.pdbx_strand_id
1 'polypeptide(L)'
;MVGAVQEAAEFIGRCHFAVKPDRVAVFYRFGLWADDIAALHCRVPDGRLDVRLSVRPDKVVDGVPRVLEFRMAIRIDGSPCGAGEASLVFLAPGVHTNHRRHSRAALLAACGTAGGGGAAAPAGSPVDPADIGYGDPRDVLLRNPGTADGRLSVDVTLPPPVDGEVPARVLLEAVRQVSLYTAVRAHGLAAGRNTLASLRAHFRGYAEPDLPLRCAAVWEPLGKDGRGRRLAPVSLSLIQADRAILETTTSVVEDL
;
A
#
# COMPACT_ATOMS: atom_id res chain seq x y z
N MET A 1 -1.35 -8.42 -7.33
CA MET A 1 -2.79 -8.07 -7.27
C MET A 1 -3.06 -6.59 -7.59
N VAL A 2 -2.44 -5.62 -6.91
CA VAL A 2 -2.72 -4.17 -7.11
C VAL A 2 -2.54 -3.72 -8.57
N GLY A 3 -1.44 -4.11 -9.24
CA GLY A 3 -1.22 -3.80 -10.66
C GLY A 3 -2.32 -4.37 -11.57
N ALA A 4 -2.70 -5.63 -11.36
CA ALA A 4 -3.78 -6.26 -12.11
C ALA A 4 -5.15 -5.57 -11.89
N VAL A 5 -5.41 -5.01 -10.70
CA VAL A 5 -6.63 -4.22 -10.45
C VAL A 5 -6.63 -2.92 -11.26
N GLN A 6 -5.49 -2.23 -11.34
CA GLN A 6 -5.36 -1.01 -12.14
C GLN A 6 -5.55 -1.31 -13.64
N GLU A 7 -4.87 -2.32 -14.16
CA GLU A 7 -5.01 -2.76 -15.55
C GLU A 7 -6.45 -3.18 -15.87
N ALA A 8 -7.09 -3.96 -14.97
CA ALA A 8 -8.49 -4.34 -15.10
C ALA A 8 -9.42 -3.12 -15.08
N ALA A 9 -9.13 -2.11 -14.24
CA ALA A 9 -9.93 -0.90 -14.18
C ALA A 9 -9.87 -0.10 -15.47
N GLU A 10 -8.68 0.08 -16.04
CA GLU A 10 -8.48 0.75 -17.32
C GLU A 10 -9.15 0.00 -18.46
N PHE A 11 -9.05 -1.34 -18.48
CA PHE A 11 -9.76 -2.17 -19.46
C PHE A 11 -11.27 -2.03 -19.33
N ILE A 12 -11.82 -2.23 -18.13
CA ILE A 12 -13.27 -2.19 -17.87
C ILE A 12 -13.84 -0.80 -18.15
N GLY A 13 -13.14 0.26 -17.71
CA GLY A 13 -13.53 1.64 -17.99
C GLY A 13 -13.68 1.91 -19.48
N ARG A 14 -12.69 1.49 -20.28
CA ARG A 14 -12.70 1.67 -21.74
C ARG A 14 -13.79 0.84 -22.43
N CYS A 15 -13.86 -0.45 -22.12
CA CYS A 15 -14.73 -1.38 -22.83
C CYS A 15 -16.21 -1.32 -22.42
N HIS A 16 -16.51 -0.93 -21.17
CA HIS A 16 -17.87 -1.02 -20.63
C HIS A 16 -18.46 0.31 -20.16
N PHE A 17 -17.64 1.35 -19.95
CA PHE A 17 -18.10 2.62 -19.38
C PHE A 17 -17.70 3.86 -20.20
N ALA A 18 -17.29 3.67 -21.45
CA ALA A 18 -16.92 4.75 -22.37
C ALA A 18 -15.85 5.72 -21.83
N VAL A 19 -15.03 5.27 -20.88
CA VAL A 19 -13.89 6.04 -20.40
C VAL A 19 -12.89 6.17 -21.55
N LYS A 20 -12.49 7.41 -21.86
CA LYS A 20 -11.57 7.67 -22.97
C LYS A 20 -10.20 7.01 -22.72
N PRO A 21 -9.53 6.46 -23.75
CA PRO A 21 -8.27 5.74 -23.58
C PRO A 21 -7.11 6.56 -23.03
N ASP A 22 -7.18 7.89 -23.14
CA ASP A 22 -6.18 8.82 -22.62
C ASP A 22 -6.35 9.12 -21.12
N ARG A 23 -7.42 8.64 -20.49
CA ARG A 23 -7.64 8.86 -19.05
C ARG A 23 -6.71 8.01 -18.22
N VAL A 24 -6.06 8.63 -17.25
CA VAL A 24 -5.17 7.96 -16.30
C VAL A 24 -5.99 7.50 -15.10
N ALA A 25 -5.94 6.20 -14.78
CA ALA A 25 -6.58 5.64 -13.60
C ALA A 25 -5.63 5.76 -12.39
N VAL A 26 -6.08 6.41 -11.33
CA VAL A 26 -5.30 6.62 -10.10
C VAL A 26 -6.07 6.05 -8.92
N PHE A 27 -5.39 5.28 -8.06
CA PHE A 27 -5.99 4.79 -6.82
C PHE A 27 -6.34 5.95 -5.90
N TYR A 28 -7.57 5.93 -5.40
CA TYR A 28 -8.01 6.79 -4.31
C TYR A 28 -8.08 5.99 -3.00
N ARG A 29 -8.66 4.80 -3.05
CA ARG A 29 -8.72 3.87 -1.91
C ARG A 29 -8.41 2.46 -2.37
N PHE A 30 -7.79 1.69 -1.48
CA PHE A 30 -7.54 0.27 -1.70
C PHE A 30 -7.69 -0.47 -0.37
N GLY A 31 -8.35 -1.61 -0.38
CA GLY A 31 -8.56 -2.45 0.79
C GLY A 31 -8.41 -3.91 0.43
N LEU A 32 -7.80 -4.68 1.32
CA LEU A 32 -7.65 -6.12 1.23
C LEU A 32 -7.73 -6.70 2.64
N TRP A 33 -8.45 -7.80 2.81
CA TRP A 33 -8.51 -8.52 4.07
C TRP A 33 -8.69 -10.01 3.82
N ALA A 34 -8.08 -10.80 4.68
CA ALA A 34 -8.22 -12.24 4.71
C ALA A 34 -9.33 -12.63 5.66
N ASP A 35 -10.22 -13.51 5.19
CA ASP A 35 -11.24 -14.13 6.05
C ASP A 35 -10.65 -15.33 6.80
N ASP A 36 -9.74 -16.05 6.13
CA ASP A 36 -8.99 -17.17 6.69
C ASP A 36 -7.52 -17.12 6.25
N ILE A 37 -6.63 -16.74 7.18
CA ILE A 37 -5.18 -16.73 6.94
C ILE A 37 -4.65 -18.14 6.61
N ALA A 38 -5.22 -19.20 7.19
CA ALA A 38 -4.76 -20.55 6.92
C ALA A 38 -5.02 -20.97 5.46
N ALA A 39 -5.99 -20.35 4.80
CA ALA A 39 -6.25 -20.53 3.36
C ALA A 39 -5.25 -19.77 2.48
N LEU A 40 -4.48 -18.82 3.02
CA LEU A 40 -3.39 -18.14 2.32
C LEU A 40 -2.10 -18.97 2.30
N HIS A 41 -1.97 -19.96 3.18
CA HIS A 41 -0.86 -20.92 3.12
C HIS A 41 -1.07 -21.84 1.92
N CYS A 42 -0.49 -21.47 0.77
CA CYS A 42 -0.49 -22.31 -0.42
C CYS A 42 0.22 -23.64 -0.09
N ARG A 43 -0.55 -24.73 -0.01
CA ARG A 43 -0.02 -26.06 0.34
C ARG A 43 0.53 -26.82 -0.86
N VAL A 44 0.28 -26.32 -2.06
CA VAL A 44 0.69 -26.91 -3.32
C VAL A 44 1.47 -25.90 -4.16
N PRO A 45 2.60 -26.30 -4.76
CA PRO A 45 3.16 -25.57 -5.89
C PRO A 45 2.10 -25.53 -6.99
N ASP A 46 1.83 -24.36 -7.57
CA ASP A 46 0.80 -24.12 -8.60
C ASP A 46 -0.65 -23.93 -8.13
N GLY A 47 -0.86 -23.51 -6.87
CA GLY A 47 -2.18 -23.11 -6.39
C GLY A 47 -2.86 -22.05 -7.28
N ARG A 48 -4.15 -22.24 -7.56
CA ARG A 48 -4.94 -21.37 -8.44
C ARG A 48 -5.55 -20.22 -7.63
N LEU A 49 -5.27 -18.99 -8.05
CA LEU A 49 -5.90 -17.78 -7.54
C LEU A 49 -7.09 -17.38 -8.43
N ASP A 50 -8.30 -17.44 -7.89
CA ASP A 50 -9.51 -16.92 -8.54
C ASP A 50 -9.94 -15.61 -7.86
N VAL A 51 -10.09 -14.55 -8.66
CA VAL A 51 -10.58 -13.25 -8.19
C VAL A 51 -11.88 -12.92 -8.92
N ARG A 52 -12.99 -12.86 -8.19
CA ARG A 52 -14.26 -12.36 -8.71
C ARG A 52 -14.35 -10.86 -8.46
N LEU A 53 -14.39 -10.11 -9.56
CA LEU A 53 -14.51 -8.66 -9.54
C LEU A 53 -15.96 -8.25 -9.80
N SER A 54 -16.47 -7.31 -9.00
CA SER A 54 -17.71 -6.58 -9.27
C SER A 54 -17.37 -5.10 -9.34
N VAL A 55 -17.78 -4.45 -10.43
CA VAL A 55 -17.43 -3.05 -10.71
C VAL A 55 -18.69 -2.21 -10.78
N ARG A 56 -18.68 -1.05 -10.13
CA ARG A 56 -19.76 -0.07 -10.18
C ARG A 56 -19.22 1.30 -10.59
N PRO A 57 -19.90 2.01 -11.52
CA PRO A 57 -19.58 3.39 -11.82
C PRO A 57 -20.02 4.30 -10.67
N ASP A 58 -19.22 5.32 -10.39
CA ASP A 58 -19.53 6.40 -9.45
C ASP A 58 -19.13 7.77 -10.06
N LYS A 59 -19.73 8.85 -9.54
CA LYS A 59 -19.52 10.24 -10.00
C LYS A 59 -19.60 10.38 -11.51
N VAL A 60 -20.73 9.91 -12.06
CA VAL A 60 -21.00 9.92 -13.50
C VAL A 60 -21.31 11.34 -13.97
N VAL A 61 -20.60 11.80 -15.01
CA VAL A 61 -20.81 13.10 -15.66
C VAL A 61 -20.93 12.85 -17.15
N ASP A 62 -21.99 13.36 -17.77
CA ASP A 62 -22.29 13.14 -19.20
C ASP A 62 -22.27 11.66 -19.60
N GLY A 63 -22.75 10.78 -18.72
CA GLY A 63 -22.79 9.32 -18.95
C GLY A 63 -21.45 8.60 -18.76
N VAL A 64 -20.36 9.31 -18.45
CA VAL A 64 -19.03 8.73 -18.23
C VAL A 64 -18.67 8.77 -16.74
N PRO A 65 -18.34 7.64 -16.09
CA PRO A 65 -17.90 7.65 -14.70
C PRO A 65 -16.54 8.34 -14.55
N ARG A 66 -16.43 9.18 -13.52
CA ARG A 66 -15.13 9.67 -13.06
C ARG A 66 -14.46 8.71 -12.08
N VAL A 67 -15.24 7.82 -11.47
CA VAL A 67 -14.77 6.84 -10.49
C VAL A 67 -15.31 5.47 -10.84
N LEU A 68 -14.48 4.43 -10.69
CA LEU A 68 -14.93 3.05 -10.64
C LEU A 68 -14.66 2.48 -9.25
N GLU A 69 -15.70 1.90 -8.65
CA GLU A 69 -15.61 1.16 -7.40
C GLU A 69 -15.55 -0.34 -7.69
N PHE A 70 -14.58 -1.01 -7.08
CA PHE A 70 -14.33 -2.43 -7.22
C PHE A 70 -14.61 -3.12 -5.90
N ARG A 71 -15.28 -4.27 -5.98
CA ARG A 71 -15.33 -5.27 -4.91
C ARG A 71 -14.74 -6.56 -5.43
N MET A 72 -13.88 -7.16 -4.62
CA MET A 72 -13.13 -8.37 -4.91
C MET A 72 -13.55 -9.46 -3.94
N ALA A 73 -13.85 -10.65 -4.46
CA ALA A 73 -13.90 -11.88 -3.67
C ALA A 73 -12.76 -12.79 -4.15
N ILE A 74 -11.93 -13.24 -3.22
CA ILE A 74 -10.67 -13.92 -3.52
C ILE A 74 -10.79 -15.36 -3.04
N ARG A 75 -10.41 -16.29 -3.90
CA ARG A 75 -10.34 -17.72 -3.60
C ARG A 75 -8.98 -18.27 -4.01
N ILE A 76 -8.44 -19.16 -3.20
CA ILE A 76 -7.25 -19.95 -3.52
C ILE A 76 -7.68 -21.41 -3.56
N ASP A 77 -7.40 -22.10 -4.66
CA ASP A 77 -7.79 -23.50 -4.89
C ASP A 77 -9.29 -23.74 -4.62
N GLY A 78 -10.11 -22.78 -5.10
CA GLY A 78 -11.55 -22.81 -4.90
C GLY A 78 -12.01 -22.52 -3.47
N SER A 79 -11.14 -22.29 -2.49
CA SER A 79 -11.50 -21.94 -1.10
C SER A 79 -11.54 -20.43 -0.91
N PRO A 80 -12.61 -19.85 -0.31
CA PRO A 80 -12.62 -18.43 0.05
C PRO A 80 -11.45 -18.12 0.98
N CYS A 81 -10.63 -17.13 0.62
CA CYS A 81 -9.49 -16.73 1.44
C CYS A 81 -9.55 -15.26 1.88
N GLY A 82 -10.31 -14.43 1.17
CA GLY A 82 -10.50 -13.04 1.55
C GLY A 82 -11.31 -12.25 0.55
N ALA A 83 -11.34 -10.95 0.80
CA ALA A 83 -12.00 -9.98 -0.06
C ALA A 83 -11.21 -8.68 -0.10
N GLY A 84 -11.62 -7.80 -1.00
CA GLY A 84 -11.01 -6.50 -1.13
C GLY A 84 -11.93 -5.49 -1.78
N GLU A 85 -11.47 -4.25 -1.75
CA GLU A 85 -12.13 -3.13 -2.39
C GLU A 85 -11.10 -2.21 -3.03
N ALA A 86 -11.49 -1.50 -4.08
CA ALA A 86 -10.68 -0.43 -4.63
C ALA A 86 -11.58 0.67 -5.19
N SER A 87 -11.07 1.90 -5.16
CA SER A 87 -11.71 3.04 -5.82
C SER A 87 -10.65 3.70 -6.68
N LEU A 88 -10.89 3.76 -7.99
CA LEU A 88 -10.00 4.40 -8.96
C LEU A 88 -10.68 5.61 -9.57
N VAL A 89 -9.95 6.71 -9.65
CA VAL A 89 -10.38 7.97 -10.27
C VAL A 89 -9.75 8.07 -11.66
N PHE A 90 -10.54 8.41 -12.67
CA PHE A 90 -10.10 8.61 -14.04
C PHE A 90 -9.87 10.09 -14.32
N LEU A 91 -8.60 10.48 -14.49
CA LEU A 91 -8.19 11.87 -14.71
C LEU A 91 -7.91 12.12 -16.19
N ALA A 92 -8.27 13.31 -16.68
CA ALA A 92 -7.78 13.76 -17.99
C ALA A 92 -6.26 13.90 -17.94
N PRO A 93 -5.52 13.64 -19.03
CA PRO A 93 -4.06 13.81 -19.05
C PRO A 93 -3.61 15.17 -18.50
N GLY A 94 -4.20 16.27 -18.99
CA GLY A 94 -3.84 17.62 -18.53
C GLY A 94 -4.14 17.87 -17.05
N VAL A 95 -5.21 17.26 -16.51
CA VAL A 95 -5.55 17.33 -15.08
C VAL A 95 -4.55 16.51 -14.27
N HIS A 96 -4.23 15.30 -14.71
CA HIS A 96 -3.25 14.43 -14.09
C HIS A 96 -1.86 15.11 -14.01
N THR A 97 -1.34 15.56 -15.15
CA THR A 97 -0.03 16.23 -15.23
C THR A 97 -0.01 17.52 -14.40
N ASN A 98 -1.07 18.34 -14.45
CA ASN A 98 -1.12 19.56 -13.65
C ASN A 98 -1.17 19.25 -12.14
N HIS A 99 -1.94 18.24 -11.74
CA HIS A 99 -2.01 17.82 -10.34
C HIS A 99 -0.65 17.29 -9.86
N ARG A 100 0.03 16.46 -10.65
CA ARG A 100 1.40 15.98 -10.34
C ARG A 100 2.37 17.14 -10.20
N ARG A 101 2.40 18.06 -11.17
CA ARG A 101 3.27 19.24 -11.12
C ARG A 101 3.01 20.10 -9.88
N HIS A 102 1.75 20.35 -9.55
CA HIS A 102 1.38 21.12 -8.36
C HIS A 102 1.75 20.39 -7.06
N SER A 103 1.51 19.08 -6.98
CA SER A 103 1.90 18.23 -5.85
C SER A 103 3.41 18.29 -5.63
N ARG A 104 4.19 18.09 -6.68
CA ARG A 104 5.66 18.16 -6.64
C ARG A 104 6.15 19.55 -6.22
N ALA A 105 5.63 20.62 -6.81
CA ALA A 105 6.01 21.99 -6.44
C ALA A 105 5.74 22.27 -4.96
N ALA A 106 4.61 21.80 -4.44
CA ALA A 106 4.26 21.97 -3.03
C ALA A 106 5.16 21.14 -2.09
N LEU A 107 5.58 19.92 -2.49
CA LEU A 107 6.56 19.13 -1.73
C LEU A 107 7.94 19.80 -1.74
N LEU A 108 8.41 20.28 -2.88
CA LEU A 108 9.69 20.98 -3.00
C LEU A 108 9.71 22.28 -2.19
N ALA A 109 8.61 23.03 -2.18
CA ALA A 109 8.48 24.24 -1.35
C ALA A 109 8.59 23.90 0.16
N ALA A 110 7.92 22.83 0.60
CA ALA A 110 8.00 22.35 1.99
C ALA A 110 9.40 21.85 2.36
N CYS A 111 10.10 21.15 1.44
CA CYS A 111 11.50 20.78 1.62
C CYS A 111 12.42 22.01 1.72
N GLY A 112 12.21 23.02 0.89
CA GLY A 112 13.04 24.24 0.89
C GLY A 112 12.92 25.08 2.16
N THR A 113 11.80 24.98 2.87
CA THR A 113 11.60 25.61 4.19
C THR A 113 12.21 24.82 5.35
N ALA A 114 12.43 23.51 5.18
CA ALA A 114 13.12 22.66 6.14
C ALA A 114 14.63 22.65 5.80
N GLY A 115 15.40 23.51 6.46
CA GLY A 115 16.82 23.72 6.13
C GLY A 115 17.65 22.43 6.03
N GLY A 116 18.25 22.21 4.86
CA GLY A 116 19.50 21.47 4.68
C GLY A 116 19.39 20.02 4.16
N GLY A 117 19.85 19.82 2.92
CA GLY A 117 20.36 18.52 2.45
C GLY A 117 19.68 18.02 1.18
N GLY A 118 20.37 18.17 0.03
CA GLY A 118 19.96 17.56 -1.24
C GLY A 118 19.75 16.05 -1.09
N ALA A 119 18.83 15.53 -1.89
CA ALA A 119 18.40 14.14 -1.91
C ALA A 119 19.58 13.16 -2.07
N ALA A 120 20.13 12.70 -0.94
CA ALA A 120 20.89 11.48 -0.86
C ALA A 120 19.92 10.38 -0.43
N ALA A 121 20.04 9.19 -1.03
CA ALA A 121 19.38 7.99 -0.52
C ALA A 121 19.68 7.86 0.98
N PRO A 122 18.70 7.45 1.82
CA PRO A 122 18.91 7.33 3.26
C PRO A 122 20.11 6.41 3.54
N ALA A 123 21.24 7.01 3.88
CA ALA A 123 22.44 6.31 4.29
C ALA A 123 22.16 5.73 5.68
N GLY A 124 22.16 4.40 5.77
CA GLY A 124 21.94 3.73 7.05
C GLY A 124 21.63 2.26 6.91
N SER A 125 21.41 1.57 8.02
CA SER A 125 21.27 0.12 8.01
C SER A 125 19.88 -0.28 7.50
N PRO A 126 19.80 -1.21 6.53
CA PRO A 126 18.52 -1.83 6.20
C PRO A 126 18.02 -2.62 7.41
N VAL A 127 16.70 -2.76 7.49
CA VAL A 127 16.06 -3.72 8.41
C VAL A 127 16.49 -5.14 8.03
N ASP A 128 16.63 -6.02 9.04
CA ASP A 128 16.90 -7.44 8.79
C ASP A 128 15.72 -8.05 8.00
N PRO A 129 15.96 -8.70 6.83
CA PRO A 129 14.90 -9.34 6.05
C PRO A 129 14.02 -10.28 6.89
N ALA A 130 14.61 -11.00 7.85
CA ALA A 130 13.90 -11.95 8.68
C ALA A 130 12.85 -11.28 9.57
N ASP A 131 13.07 -10.02 10.00
CA ASP A 131 12.13 -9.25 10.83
C ASP A 131 10.83 -8.88 10.09
N ILE A 132 10.83 -8.97 8.75
CA ILE A 132 9.69 -8.62 7.89
C ILE A 132 9.22 -9.78 7.00
N GLY A 133 9.66 -11.00 7.32
CA GLY A 133 9.26 -12.22 6.63
C GLY A 133 9.87 -12.41 5.24
N TYR A 134 11.04 -11.80 4.99
CA TYR A 134 11.82 -12.00 3.77
C TYR A 134 13.08 -12.82 3.99
N GLY A 135 13.53 -13.50 2.93
CA GLY A 135 14.83 -14.19 2.89
C GLY A 135 15.92 -13.41 2.15
N ASP A 136 15.55 -12.47 1.26
CA ASP A 136 16.51 -11.73 0.43
C ASP A 136 16.56 -10.24 0.83
N PRO A 137 17.74 -9.69 1.18
CA PRO A 137 17.89 -8.28 1.51
C PRO A 137 17.57 -7.30 0.38
N ARG A 138 17.52 -7.75 -0.87
CA ARG A 138 17.13 -6.91 -2.02
C ARG A 138 15.65 -6.55 -2.02
N ASP A 139 14.83 -7.32 -1.31
CA ASP A 139 13.39 -7.07 -1.20
C ASP A 139 13.04 -6.12 -0.03
N VAL A 140 14.03 -5.72 0.77
CA VAL A 140 13.83 -4.84 1.93
C VAL A 140 13.79 -3.38 1.49
N LEU A 141 12.66 -2.72 1.74
CA LEU A 141 12.47 -1.29 1.47
C LEU A 141 12.81 -0.41 2.68
N LEU A 142 12.96 -0.99 3.88
CA LEU A 142 13.02 -0.27 5.14
C LEU A 142 14.45 0.03 5.61
N ARG A 143 14.70 1.26 6.07
CA ARG A 143 16.00 1.70 6.60
C ARG A 143 15.83 2.56 7.84
N ASN A 144 16.85 2.59 8.69
CA ASN A 144 16.91 3.49 9.86
C ASN A 144 15.68 3.43 10.77
N PRO A 145 15.25 2.25 11.23
CA PRO A 145 14.14 2.17 12.15
C PRO A 145 14.48 2.89 13.47
N GLY A 146 13.64 3.82 13.87
CA GLY A 146 13.71 4.53 15.14
C GLY A 146 12.38 4.46 15.87
N THR A 147 12.41 4.16 17.16
CA THR A 147 11.20 4.09 18.00
C THR A 147 11.29 5.11 19.13
N ALA A 148 10.27 5.95 19.26
CA ALA A 148 10.13 6.94 20.33
C ALA A 148 8.65 7.16 20.64
N ASP A 149 8.31 7.34 21.92
CA ASP A 149 6.96 7.72 22.37
C ASP A 149 5.80 6.87 21.80
N GLY A 150 6.00 5.54 21.72
CA GLY A 150 4.99 4.62 21.19
C GLY A 150 4.75 4.74 19.68
N ARG A 151 5.70 5.34 18.96
CA ARG A 151 5.69 5.52 17.52
C ARG A 151 6.97 4.97 16.89
N LEU A 152 6.81 4.27 15.77
CA LEU A 152 7.89 3.86 14.90
C LEU A 152 8.02 4.88 13.76
N SER A 153 9.25 5.25 13.46
CA SER A 153 9.63 6.01 12.27
C SER A 153 10.68 5.21 11.50
N VAL A 154 10.52 5.10 10.18
CA VAL A 154 11.44 4.35 9.33
C VAL A 154 11.53 5.00 7.97
N ASP A 155 12.73 5.06 7.40
CA ASP A 155 12.94 5.56 6.04
C ASP A 155 12.58 4.46 5.03
N VAL A 156 12.00 4.85 3.91
CA VAL A 156 11.59 3.94 2.83
C VAL A 156 12.43 4.20 1.59
N THR A 157 13.15 3.18 1.14
CA THR A 157 13.92 3.19 -0.10
C THR A 157 13.03 2.72 -1.24
N LEU A 158 12.78 3.61 -2.21
CA LEU A 158 12.00 3.26 -3.38
C LEU A 158 12.89 2.65 -4.47
N PRO A 159 12.43 1.60 -5.18
CA PRO A 159 13.07 1.15 -6.41
C PRO A 159 12.99 2.25 -7.48
N PRO A 160 13.80 2.16 -8.56
CA PRO A 160 13.70 3.08 -9.68
C PRO A 160 12.27 3.22 -10.19
N PRO A 161 11.82 4.45 -10.50
CA PRO A 161 10.46 4.67 -10.97
C PRO A 161 10.24 4.03 -12.34
N VAL A 162 8.99 3.66 -12.62
CA VAL A 162 8.54 3.24 -13.95
C VAL A 162 7.83 4.44 -14.56
N ASP A 163 8.28 4.88 -15.74
CA ASP A 163 7.74 6.08 -16.42
C ASP A 163 7.71 7.35 -15.55
N GLY A 164 8.70 7.49 -14.65
CA GLY A 164 8.78 8.62 -13.73
C GLY A 164 7.78 8.59 -12.57
N GLU A 165 7.15 7.45 -12.32
CA GLU A 165 6.17 7.23 -11.26
C GLU A 165 6.54 6.10 -10.32
N VAL A 166 6.15 6.26 -9.06
CA VAL A 166 6.25 5.23 -8.03
C VAL A 166 4.97 4.40 -8.08
N PRO A 167 5.03 3.11 -8.46
CA PRO A 167 3.83 2.30 -8.55
C PRO A 167 3.13 2.12 -7.20
N ALA A 168 1.81 2.19 -7.15
CA ALA A 168 1.03 2.02 -5.90
C ALA A 168 1.37 0.69 -5.18
N ARG A 169 1.68 -0.38 -5.94
CA ARG A 169 2.11 -1.68 -5.38
C ARG A 169 3.36 -1.57 -4.51
N VAL A 170 4.29 -0.67 -4.83
CA VAL A 170 5.53 -0.45 -4.07
C VAL A 170 5.22 0.24 -2.75
N LEU A 171 4.34 1.24 -2.76
CA LEU A 171 3.91 1.93 -1.54
C LEU A 171 3.16 0.99 -0.59
N LEU A 172 2.30 0.13 -1.13
CA LEU A 172 1.59 -0.88 -0.36
C LEU A 172 2.51 -1.97 0.17
N GLU A 173 3.58 -2.32 -0.56
CA GLU A 173 4.61 -3.23 -0.07
C GLU A 173 5.40 -2.61 1.08
N ALA A 174 5.79 -1.33 0.99
CA ALA A 174 6.40 -0.62 2.10
C ALA A 174 5.50 -0.66 3.34
N VAL A 175 4.20 -0.40 3.18
CA VAL A 175 3.21 -0.51 4.28
C VAL A 175 3.17 -1.92 4.88
N ARG A 176 3.20 -2.97 4.04
CA ARG A 176 3.23 -4.36 4.51
C ARG A 176 4.47 -4.62 5.37
N GLN A 177 5.65 -4.26 4.88
CA GLN A 177 6.91 -4.46 5.61
C GLN A 177 6.91 -3.69 6.93
N VAL A 178 6.48 -2.42 6.94
CA VAL A 178 6.44 -1.64 8.19
C VAL A 178 5.44 -2.24 9.17
N SER A 179 4.28 -2.70 8.71
CA SER A 179 3.28 -3.33 9.60
C SER A 179 3.85 -4.57 10.30
N LEU A 180 4.52 -5.45 9.54
CA LEU A 180 5.16 -6.65 10.10
C LEU A 180 6.27 -6.29 11.08
N TYR A 181 7.14 -5.35 10.69
CA TYR A 181 8.23 -4.88 11.54
C TYR A 181 7.68 -4.27 12.84
N THR A 182 6.64 -3.44 12.76
CA THR A 182 5.98 -2.84 13.92
C THR A 182 5.42 -3.92 14.86
N ALA A 183 4.76 -4.95 14.33
CA ALA A 183 4.22 -6.03 15.15
C ALA A 183 5.31 -6.78 15.95
N VAL A 184 6.46 -7.03 15.33
CA VAL A 184 7.63 -7.63 15.99
C VAL A 184 8.17 -6.68 17.08
N ARG A 185 8.38 -5.41 16.75
CA ARG A 185 9.03 -4.45 17.66
C ARG A 185 8.14 -4.01 18.83
N ALA A 186 6.84 -3.83 18.59
CA ALA A 186 5.90 -3.34 19.58
C ALA A 186 5.42 -4.45 20.54
N HIS A 187 5.28 -5.69 20.05
CA HIS A 187 4.62 -6.76 20.78
C HIS A 187 5.44 -8.05 20.90
N GLY A 188 6.65 -8.10 20.32
CA GLY A 188 7.50 -9.30 20.37
C GLY A 188 6.91 -10.50 19.62
N LEU A 189 6.06 -10.26 18.61
CA LEU A 189 5.52 -11.35 17.79
C LEU A 189 6.64 -12.02 16.99
N ALA A 190 6.53 -13.32 16.73
CA ALA A 190 7.53 -14.05 15.96
C ALA A 190 7.48 -13.66 14.48
N ALA A 191 8.54 -13.03 13.96
CA ALA A 191 8.56 -12.47 12.60
C ALA A 191 8.20 -13.50 11.50
N GLY A 192 8.73 -14.72 11.59
CA GLY A 192 8.44 -15.82 10.66
C GLY A 192 7.03 -16.42 10.78
N ARG A 193 6.20 -15.90 11.70
CA ARG A 193 4.82 -16.31 11.94
C ARG A 193 3.83 -15.17 11.73
N ASN A 194 4.29 -14.00 11.33
CA ASN A 194 3.43 -12.84 11.16
C ASN A 194 2.89 -12.75 9.73
N THR A 195 1.59 -12.62 9.59
CA THR A 195 0.92 -12.37 8.30
C THR A 195 0.07 -11.11 8.37
N LEU A 196 0.12 -10.30 7.32
CA LEU A 196 -0.76 -9.14 7.15
C LEU A 196 -2.20 -9.65 6.88
N ALA A 197 -3.07 -9.54 7.87
CA ALA A 197 -4.45 -10.02 7.79
C ALA A 197 -5.38 -9.02 7.12
N SER A 198 -5.12 -7.72 7.30
CA SER A 198 -5.86 -6.69 6.59
C SER A 198 -5.01 -5.45 6.31
N LEU A 199 -5.40 -4.74 5.26
CA LEU A 199 -4.88 -3.44 4.88
C LEU A 199 -6.01 -2.61 4.30
N ARG A 200 -6.11 -1.37 4.74
CA ARG A 200 -6.91 -0.33 4.07
C ARG A 200 -6.02 0.88 3.89
N ALA A 201 -6.05 1.43 2.69
CA ALA A 201 -5.20 2.52 2.27
C ALA A 201 -6.03 3.64 1.62
N HIS A 202 -5.65 4.87 1.92
CA HIS A 202 -6.19 6.09 1.35
C HIS A 202 -5.04 6.89 0.75
N PHE A 203 -5.04 7.00 -0.57
CA PHE A 203 -4.04 7.74 -1.31
C PHE A 203 -4.39 9.23 -1.25
N ARG A 204 -3.48 10.03 -0.69
CA ARG A 204 -3.65 11.47 -0.44
C ARG A 204 -2.89 12.32 -1.46
N GLY A 205 -1.90 11.73 -2.13
CA GLY A 205 -1.07 12.40 -3.12
C GLY A 205 -0.15 11.44 -3.86
N TYR A 206 0.77 12.02 -4.63
CA TYR A 206 1.77 11.29 -5.39
C TYR A 206 3.05 11.17 -4.57
N ALA A 207 3.68 10.00 -4.63
CA ALA A 207 5.05 9.85 -4.18
C ALA A 207 5.99 10.37 -5.28
N GLU A 208 6.90 11.26 -4.90
CA GLU A 208 7.97 11.72 -5.78
C GLU A 208 9.21 10.85 -5.56
N PRO A 209 9.73 10.17 -6.60
CA PRO A 209 10.76 9.13 -6.46
C PRO A 209 12.12 9.66 -5.98
N ASP A 210 12.38 10.95 -6.19
CA ASP A 210 13.61 11.63 -5.83
C ASP A 210 13.52 12.38 -4.49
N LEU A 211 12.39 12.31 -3.80
CA LEU A 211 12.22 12.91 -2.48
C LEU A 211 12.27 11.85 -1.38
N PRO A 212 12.90 12.14 -0.22
CA PRO A 212 12.91 11.22 0.91
C PRO A 212 11.49 10.81 1.31
N LEU A 213 11.30 9.50 1.50
CA LEU A 213 10.05 8.91 1.95
C LEU A 213 10.24 8.31 3.32
N ARG A 214 9.36 8.67 4.27
CA ARG A 214 9.35 8.12 5.62
C ARG A 214 8.00 7.47 5.90
N CYS A 215 8.01 6.34 6.57
CA CYS A 215 6.82 5.77 7.16
C CYS A 215 6.81 6.03 8.66
N ALA A 216 5.70 6.55 9.14
CA ALA A 216 5.39 6.58 10.56
C ALA A 216 4.34 5.51 10.86
N ALA A 217 4.51 4.77 11.96
CA ALA A 217 3.53 3.80 12.42
C ALA A 217 3.24 4.00 13.91
N VAL A 218 1.96 3.89 14.26
CA VAL A 218 1.45 3.85 15.64
C VAL A 218 0.67 2.56 15.78
N TRP A 219 0.84 1.88 16.92
CA TRP A 219 0.17 0.61 17.19
C TRP A 219 -0.77 0.74 18.38
N GLU A 220 -1.81 -0.09 18.36
CA GLU A 220 -2.75 -0.22 19.45
C GLU A 220 -2.35 -1.39 20.37
N PRO A 221 -2.99 -1.55 21.55
CA PRO A 221 -2.82 -2.74 22.36
C PRO A 221 -3.08 -4.03 21.56
N LEU A 222 -2.30 -5.06 21.87
CA LEU A 222 -2.43 -6.37 21.22
C LEU A 222 -3.80 -6.97 21.52
N GLY A 223 -4.54 -7.31 20.46
CA GLY A 223 -5.83 -7.96 20.52
C GLY A 223 -5.78 -9.44 20.15
N LYS A 224 -6.97 -10.00 19.88
CA LYS A 224 -7.14 -11.34 19.32
C LYS A 224 -8.08 -11.30 18.12
N ASP A 225 -7.82 -12.15 17.14
CA ASP A 225 -8.74 -12.35 16.03
C ASP A 225 -9.91 -13.29 16.41
N GLY A 226 -10.81 -13.55 15.47
CA GLY A 226 -11.96 -14.45 15.69
C GLY A 226 -11.60 -15.90 15.99
N ARG A 227 -10.32 -16.30 15.84
CA ARG A 227 -9.78 -17.63 16.16
C ARG A 227 -8.91 -17.62 17.42
N GLY A 228 -8.81 -16.49 18.11
CA GLY A 228 -8.02 -16.33 19.33
C GLY A 228 -6.52 -16.12 19.10
N ARG A 229 -6.07 -15.96 17.84
CA ARG A 229 -4.67 -15.66 17.50
C ARG A 229 -4.35 -14.21 17.86
N ARG A 230 -3.08 -13.93 18.19
CA ARG A 230 -2.63 -12.57 18.51
C ARG A 230 -2.78 -11.68 17.29
N LEU A 231 -3.40 -10.52 17.47
CA LEU A 231 -3.66 -9.54 16.42
C LEU A 231 -3.10 -8.17 16.84
N ALA A 232 -2.23 -7.59 16.02
CA ALA A 232 -1.63 -6.27 16.22
C ALA A 232 -2.22 -5.26 15.22
N PRO A 233 -3.09 -4.34 15.67
CA PRO A 233 -3.57 -3.24 14.84
C PRO A 233 -2.48 -2.16 14.70
N VAL A 234 -2.27 -1.67 13.48
CA VAL A 234 -1.26 -0.64 13.19
C VAL A 234 -1.87 0.43 12.27
N SER A 235 -1.71 1.69 12.63
CA SER A 235 -2.01 2.85 11.78
C SER A 235 -0.71 3.41 11.23
N LEU A 236 -0.62 3.60 9.91
CA LEU A 236 0.59 4.07 9.25
C LEU A 236 0.34 5.29 8.38
N SER A 237 1.39 6.07 8.17
CA SER A 237 1.39 7.18 7.21
C SER A 237 2.73 7.21 6.48
N LEU A 238 2.68 7.16 5.15
CA LEU A 238 3.82 7.48 4.30
C LEU A 238 3.87 8.98 4.06
N ILE A 239 5.01 9.58 4.36
CA ILE A 239 5.20 11.02 4.49
C ILE A 239 6.38 11.46 3.62
N GLN A 240 6.17 12.51 2.83
CA GLN A 240 7.24 13.27 2.16
C GLN A 240 7.05 14.76 2.52
N ALA A 241 8.14 15.43 2.92
CA ALA A 241 8.12 16.85 3.29
C ALA A 241 6.98 17.20 4.28
N ASP A 242 6.86 16.40 5.36
CA ASP A 242 5.82 16.51 6.40
C ASP A 242 4.37 16.37 5.94
N ARG A 243 4.15 15.86 4.72
CA ARG A 243 2.82 15.62 4.16
C ARG A 243 2.59 14.14 3.96
N ALA A 244 1.46 13.64 4.47
CA ALA A 244 1.02 12.29 4.19
C ALA A 244 0.63 12.15 2.71
N ILE A 245 1.26 11.20 2.02
CA ILE A 245 0.90 10.80 0.66
C ILE A 245 0.01 9.55 0.65
N LEU A 246 0.09 8.74 1.71
CA LEU A 246 -0.68 7.52 1.92
C LEU A 246 -0.96 7.38 3.42
N GLU A 247 -2.22 7.19 3.77
CA GLU A 247 -2.65 6.85 5.13
C GLU A 247 -3.19 5.42 5.10
N THR A 248 -2.79 4.59 6.06
CA THR A 248 -3.25 3.20 6.11
C THR A 248 -3.60 2.74 7.52
N THR A 249 -4.50 1.76 7.58
CA THR A 249 -4.74 0.95 8.77
C THR A 249 -4.53 -0.51 8.38
N THR A 250 -3.76 -1.24 9.18
CA THR A 250 -3.46 -2.64 8.95
C THR A 250 -3.71 -3.46 10.21
N SER A 251 -3.83 -4.77 10.02
CA SER A 251 -3.73 -5.72 11.13
C SER A 251 -2.76 -6.83 10.77
N VAL A 252 -1.89 -7.16 11.70
CA VAL A 252 -0.96 -8.29 11.61
C VAL A 252 -1.43 -9.37 12.57
N VAL A 253 -1.50 -10.61 12.09
CA VAL A 253 -1.85 -11.77 12.91
C VAL A 253 -0.65 -12.69 13.02
N GLU A 254 -0.39 -13.20 14.21
CA GLU A 254 0.58 -14.28 14.44
C GLU A 254 -0.11 -15.62 14.12
N ASP A 255 0.29 -16.25 13.03
CA ASP A 255 -0.20 -17.55 12.57
C ASP A 255 0.80 -18.66 12.90
N LEU A 256 0.29 -19.81 13.35
CA LEU A 256 1.09 -20.91 13.93
C LEU A 256 1.66 -21.87 12.87
#